data_AF-A0A7Y6XRC7-F1
#
_entry.id   AF-A0A7Y6XRC7-F1
#
_cell.length_a   1.000
_cell.length_b   1.000
_cell.length_c   1.000
_cell.angle_alpha   90.00
_cell.angle_beta   90.00
_cell.angle_gamma   90.00
#
_symmetry.space_group_name_H-M   'P 1'
#
loop_
_entity.id
_entity.type
_entity.pdbx_description
1 polymer ?
#
loop_
_entity_poly.entity_id
_entity_poly.type
_entity_poly.pdbx_seq_one_letter_code
_entity_poly.pdbx_strand_id
1 'polypeptide(L)' 'MAKVIVTQTKSTIDRPEKQKRTIQALGLGKINRSVEV' A
#
# COMPACT_ATOMS: atom_id res chain seq x y z
N MET A 1 -2.81 -17.63 10.71
CA MET A 1 -3.04 -16.26 10.20
C MET A 1 -3.58 -16.39 8.80
N ALA A 2 -4.70 -15.75 8.48
CA ALA A 2 -5.21 -15.75 7.12
C ALA A 2 -4.32 -14.83 6.29
N LYS A 3 -3.76 -15.34 5.18
CA LYS A 3 -2.95 -14.54 4.26
C LYS A 3 -3.86 -13.58 3.49
N VAL A 4 -3.51 -12.30 3.46
CA VAL A 4 -4.21 -11.29 2.68
C VAL A 4 -3.26 -10.68 1.67
N ILE A 5 -3.71 -10.62 0.42
CA ILE A 5 -2.98 -9.95 -0.66
C ILE A 5 -3.48 -8.50 -0.71
N VAL A 6 -2.57 -7.56 -0.48
CA VAL A 6 -2.87 -6.13 -0.54
C VAL A 6 -2.24 -5.54 -1.79
N THR A 7 -3.07 -4.95 -2.66
CA THR A 7 -2.61 -4.32 -3.91
C THR A 7 -2.88 -2.82 -3.89
N GLN A 8 -1.86 -2.02 -4.24
CA GLN A 8 -2.05 -0.60 -4.45
C GLN A 8 -2.68 -0.33 -5.82
N THR A 9 -4.00 -0.19 -5.88
CA THR A 9 -4.72 0.07 -7.15
C THR A 9 -4.72 1.53 -7.58
N LYS A 10 -4.53 2.47 -6.64
CA LYS A 10 -4.58 3.91 -6.90
C LYS A 10 -3.34 4.65 -6.41
N SER A 11 -3.14 5.85 -6.95
CA SER A 11 -2.05 6.75 -6.58
C SER A 11 -2.15 7.22 -5.12
N THR A 12 -0.97 7.42 -4.52
CA THR A 12 -0.78 8.06 -3.20
C THR A 12 -0.66 9.58 -3.26
N ILE A 13 -0.65 10.18 -4.45
CA ILE A 13 -0.63 11.64 -4.65
C ILE A 13 -1.88 12.25 -3.98
N ASP A 14 -1.69 13.38 -3.31
CA ASP A 14 -2.72 14.09 -2.53
C ASP A 14 -3.41 13.29 -1.43
N ARG A 15 -2.85 12.14 -1.05
CA ARG A 15 -3.31 11.40 0.15
C ARG A 15 -2.73 12.00 1.43
N PRO A 16 -3.47 11.93 2.56
CA PRO A 16 -2.96 12.34 3.86
C PRO A 16 -1.64 11.65 4.22
N GLU A 17 -0.76 12.33 4.95
CA GLU A 17 0.57 11.80 5.30
C GLU A 17 0.53 10.48 6.06
N LYS A 18 -0.47 10.27 6.92
CA LYS A 18 -0.68 9.00 7.62
C LYS A 18 -0.85 7.83 6.64
N GLN A 19 -1.60 8.04 5.56
CA GLN A 19 -1.81 7.01 4.54
C GLN A 19 -0.54 6.75 3.73
N LYS A 20 0.18 7.81 3.36
CA LYS A 20 1.48 7.70 2.67
C LYS A 20 2.48 6.88 3.50
N ARG A 21 2.57 7.14 4.82
CA ARG A 21 3.42 6.37 5.75
C ARG A 21 3.01 4.91 5.87
N THR A 22 1.70 4.63 5.90
CA THR A 22 1.19 3.25 5.95
C THR A 22 1.57 2.47 4.69
N ILE A 23 1.43 3.10 3.52
CA ILE A 23 1.81 2.49 2.24
C ILE A 23 3.31 2.17 2.21
N GLN A 24 4.17 3.08 2.69
CA GLN A 24 5.61 2.82 2.83
C GLN A 24 5.91 1.68 3.82
N ALA A 25 5.25 1.66 4.99
CA ALA A 25 5.43 0.62 6.00
C ALA A 25 5.00 -0.77 5.50
N LEU A 26 3.96 -0.83 4.67
CA LEU A 26 3.50 -2.05 4.01
C LEU A 26 4.37 -2.46 2.80
N GLY A 27 5.42 -1.70 2.47
CA GLY A 27 6.27 -1.98 1.30
C GLY A 27 5.57 -1.74 -0.04
N LEU A 28 4.43 -1.04 -0.03
CA LEU A 28 3.71 -0.58 -1.21
C LEU A 28 4.33 0.76 -1.64
N GLY A 29 4.46 0.99 -2.95
CA GLY A 29 5.15 2.18 -3.47
C GLY A 29 5.05 2.40 -4.97
N LYS A 30 4.44 1.46 -5.69
CA LYS A 30 4.10 1.56 -7.11
C LYS A 30 2.68 1.08 -7.30
N ILE A 31 1.97 1.69 -8.23
CA ILE A 31 0.63 1.23 -8.64
C ILE A 31 0.75 -0.20 -9.18
N ASN A 32 -0.24 -1.04 -8.86
CA ASN A 32 -0.31 -2.47 -9.15
C ASN A 32 0.76 -3.34 -8.47
N ARG A 33 1.46 -2.82 -7.46
CA ARG A 33 2.27 -3.66 -6.57
C ARG A 33 1.37 -4.38 -5.58
N SER A 34 1.57 -5.68 -5.46
CA SER A 34 0.93 -6.54 -4.46
C SER A 34 1.94 -6.97 -3.40
N VAL A 35 1.53 -6.99 -2.14
CA VAL A 35 2.31 -7.50 -1.01
C VAL A 35 1.43 -8.52 -0.26
N GLU A 36 2.01 -9.64 0.14
CA GLU A 36 1.37 -10.66 0.97
C GLU A 36 1.66 -10.36 2.45
N VAL A 37 0.62 -10.30 3.28
CA VAL A 37 0.70 -10.03 4.73
C VAL A 37 -0.18 -11.02 5.50
#